data_AF-A0A6B9FMU1-F1
#
_entry.id   AF-A0A6B9FMU1-F1
#
_cell.length_a   1.000
_cell.length_b   1.000
_cell.length_c   1.000
_cell.angle_alpha   90.00
_cell.angle_beta   90.00
_cell.angle_gamma   90.00
#
_symmetry.space_group_name_H-M   'P 1'
#
loop_
_entity.id
_entity.type
_entity.pdbx_description
1 polymer ?
#
loop_
_entity_poly.entity_id
_entity_poly.type
_entity_poly.pdbx_seq_one_letter_code
_entity_poly.pdbx_strand_id
1 'polypeptide(L)'
;MRPIHRWLLAAAVTAGFLGGLGACQDTLRRERVATCRRALPAVAPQADVRLLRAAPGPAANTVRVDYAEGDRQRWLTCRFDAGATLVALAAEGSNLSGPSLYMLKRFYLDTPDAAAADPARH
;
A
#
# COMPACT_ATOMS: atom_id res chain seq x y z
N MET A 1 17.82 30.34 -37.02
CA MET A 1 17.09 29.05 -36.87
C MET A 1 17.54 28.17 -35.68
N ARG A 2 18.43 28.63 -34.79
CA ARG A 2 18.97 27.82 -33.65
C ARG A 2 18.20 27.85 -32.31
N PRO A 3 17.32 28.82 -31.97
CA PRO A 3 16.73 28.86 -30.63
C PRO A 3 15.61 27.82 -30.43
N ILE A 4 14.88 27.47 -31.49
CA ILE A 4 13.72 26.57 -31.43
C ILE A 4 14.13 25.15 -31.00
N HIS A 5 15.26 24.66 -31.51
CA HIS A 5 15.74 23.31 -31.18
C HIS A 5 16.17 23.18 -29.71
N ARG A 6 16.73 24.24 -29.10
CA ARG A 6 17.13 24.26 -27.69
C ARG A 6 15.90 24.22 -26.76
N TRP A 7 14.82 24.89 -27.14
CA TRP A 7 13.55 24.86 -26.41
C TRP A 7 12.86 23.49 -26.51
N LEU A 8 12.90 22.85 -27.69
CA LEU A 8 12.35 21.51 -27.88
C LEU A 8 13.11 20.45 -27.06
N LEU A 9 14.44 20.52 -27.03
CA LEU A 9 15.25 19.60 -26.21
C LEU A 9 15.01 19.80 -24.71
N ALA A 10 14.92 21.05 -24.24
CA ALA A 10 14.59 21.33 -22.85
C ALA A 10 13.19 20.79 -22.47
N ALA A 11 12.20 20.98 -23.34
CA ALA A 11 10.85 20.46 -23.12
C ALA A 11 10.84 18.92 -23.04
N ALA A 12 11.58 18.24 -23.91
CA ALA A 12 11.69 16.78 -23.91
C ALA A 12 12.35 16.23 -22.63
N VAL A 13 13.43 16.85 -22.15
CA VAL A 13 14.10 16.46 -20.91
C VAL A 13 13.17 16.63 -19.70
N THR A 14 12.47 17.76 -19.63
CA THR A 14 11.54 18.03 -18.53
C THR A 14 10.36 17.05 -18.52
N ALA A 15 9.80 16.77 -19.69
CA ALA A 15 8.71 15.79 -19.85
C ALA A 15 9.17 14.37 -19.47
N GLY A 16 10.38 13.96 -19.88
CA GLY A 16 10.95 12.67 -19.52
C GLY A 16 11.18 12.52 -18.01
N PHE A 17 11.71 13.56 -17.36
CA PHE A 17 11.94 13.56 -15.91
C PHE A 17 10.62 13.49 -15.12
N LEU A 18 9.62 14.31 -15.48
CA LEU A 18 8.30 14.28 -14.86
C LEU A 18 7.57 12.94 -15.10
N GLY A 19 7.69 12.39 -16.30
CA GLY A 19 7.14 11.07 -16.62
C GLY A 19 7.76 9.94 -15.79
N GLY A 20 9.08 9.97 -15.60
CA GLY A 20 9.79 9.01 -14.74
C GLY A 20 9.36 9.10 -13.27
N LEU A 21 9.20 10.31 -12.74
CA LEU A 21 8.69 10.52 -11.37
C LEU A 21 7.25 10.02 -11.20
N GLY A 22 6.38 10.28 -12.18
CA GLY A 22 5.00 9.80 -12.17
C GLY A 22 4.91 8.27 -12.14
N ALA A 23 5.72 7.59 -12.95
CA ALA A 23 5.77 6.13 -12.98
C ALA A 23 6.27 5.54 -11.65
N CYS A 24 7.30 6.15 -11.04
CA CYS A 24 7.83 5.71 -9.75
C CYS A 24 6.81 5.88 -8.60
N GLN A 25 6.05 6.97 -8.61
CA GLN A 25 4.99 7.17 -7.62
C GLN A 25 3.87 6.14 -7.77
N ASP A 26 3.51 5.74 -9.00
CA ASP A 26 2.47 4.73 -9.23
C ASP A 26 2.90 3.33 -8.79
N THR A 27 4.13 2.91 -9.10
CA THR A 27 4.64 1.61 -8.65
C THR A 27 4.68 1.52 -7.13
N LEU A 28 5.20 2.57 -6.48
CA LEU A 28 5.26 2.67 -5.02
C LEU A 28 3.86 2.64 -4.39
N ARG A 29 2.88 3.31 -5.02
CA ARG A 29 1.47 3.29 -4.60
C ARG A 29 0.90 1.88 -4.62
N ARG A 30 1.10 1.15 -5.72
CA ARG A 30 0.62 -0.23 -5.89
C ARG A 30 1.26 -1.18 -4.87
N GLU A 31 2.56 -1.02 -4.63
CA GLU A 31 3.28 -1.84 -3.66
C GLU A 31 2.75 -1.65 -2.24
N ARG A 32 2.55 -0.40 -1.80
CA ARG A 32 1.94 -0.09 -0.50
C ARG A 32 0.54 -0.70 -0.36
N VAL A 33 -0.28 -0.60 -1.41
CA VAL A 33 -1.63 -1.19 -1.41
C VAL A 33 -1.55 -2.71 -1.28
N ALA A 34 -0.69 -3.36 -2.06
CA ALA A 34 -0.50 -4.81 -2.00
C ALA A 34 -0.02 -5.28 -0.61
N THR A 35 0.93 -4.57 -0.01
CA THR A 35 1.42 -4.87 1.34
C THR A 35 0.32 -4.71 2.40
N CYS A 36 -0.50 -3.67 2.30
CA CYS A 36 -1.60 -3.47 3.27
C CYS A 36 -2.67 -4.56 3.15
N ARG A 37 -3.01 -5.01 1.93
CA ARG A 37 -3.92 -6.15 1.73
C ARG A 37 -3.37 -7.44 2.29
N ARG A 38 -2.07 -7.71 2.11
CA ARG A 38 -1.39 -8.90 2.67
C ARG A 38 -1.37 -8.91 4.20
N ALA A 39 -1.48 -7.75 4.84
CA ALA A 39 -1.61 -7.65 6.28
C ALA A 39 -3.02 -7.95 6.80
N LEU A 40 -4.04 -7.92 5.93
CA LEU A 40 -5.44 -8.12 6.32
C LEU A 40 -5.69 -9.46 7.03
N PRO A 41 -5.24 -10.63 6.52
CA PRO A 41 -5.49 -11.92 7.16
C PRO A 41 -4.86 -12.04 8.55
N ALA A 42 -3.75 -11.33 8.79
CA ALA A 42 -3.08 -11.35 10.09
C ALA A 42 -3.80 -10.49 11.14
N VAL A 43 -4.64 -9.54 10.70
CA VAL A 43 -5.44 -8.66 11.58
C VAL A 43 -6.86 -9.20 11.78
N ALA A 44 -7.43 -9.79 10.74
CA ALA A 44 -8.75 -10.42 10.73
C ALA A 44 -8.60 -11.89 10.29
N PRO A 45 -8.31 -12.82 11.22
CA PRO A 45 -8.05 -14.23 10.89
C PRO A 45 -9.34 -15.03 10.59
N GLN A 46 -10.51 -14.41 10.58
CA GLN A 46 -11.77 -15.10 10.27
C GLN A 46 -11.83 -15.57 8.81
N ALA A 47 -12.50 -16.70 8.59
CA ALA A 47 -12.60 -17.35 7.28
C ALA A 47 -13.48 -16.62 6.25
N ASP A 48 -14.28 -15.63 6.68
CA ASP A 48 -15.27 -14.95 5.82
C ASP A 48 -14.95 -13.46 5.62
N VAL A 49 -13.66 -13.17 5.38
CA VAL A 49 -13.18 -11.82 5.10
C VAL A 49 -13.24 -11.57 3.60
N ARG A 50 -14.09 -10.63 3.17
CA ARG A 50 -14.21 -10.19 1.78
C ARG A 50 -13.66 -8.78 1.60
N LEU A 51 -12.68 -8.63 0.72
CA LEU A 51 -12.14 -7.31 0.38
C LEU A 51 -13.19 -6.48 -0.37
N LEU A 52 -13.50 -5.27 0.14
CA LEU A 52 -14.42 -4.34 -0.54
C LEU A 52 -13.65 -3.29 -1.31
N ARG A 53 -12.64 -2.69 -0.69
CA ARG A 53 -11.83 -1.61 -1.27
C ARG A 53 -10.44 -1.61 -0.68
N ALA A 54 -9.43 -1.45 -1.53
CA ALA A 54 -8.06 -1.13 -1.10
C ALA A 54 -7.59 0.08 -1.88
N ALA A 55 -7.50 1.21 -1.19
CA ALA A 55 -7.19 2.47 -1.81
C ALA A 55 -6.29 3.31 -0.90
N PRO A 56 -5.64 4.31 -1.45
CA PRO A 56 -4.89 5.24 -0.64
C PRO A 56 -5.77 5.95 0.38
N GLY A 57 -5.23 6.13 1.59
CA GLY A 57 -5.93 6.77 2.69
C GLY A 57 -5.91 8.30 2.60
N PRO A 58 -6.62 8.97 3.54
CA PRO A 58 -6.76 10.43 3.56
C PRO A 58 -5.46 11.16 3.94
N ALA A 59 -4.49 10.48 4.56
CA ALA A 59 -3.22 11.05 4.95
C ALA A 59 -2.07 10.59 4.03
N ALA A 60 -1.00 11.38 3.99
CA ALA A 60 0.21 11.02 3.25
C ALA A 60 0.75 9.65 3.69
N ASN A 61 1.21 8.85 2.74
CA ASN A 61 1.76 7.50 2.97
C ASN A 61 0.81 6.57 3.73
N THR A 62 -0.51 6.77 3.62
CA THR A 62 -1.50 5.84 4.18
C THR A 62 -2.25 5.09 3.09
N VAL A 63 -2.64 3.86 3.41
CA VAL A 63 -3.54 3.03 2.62
C VAL A 63 -4.69 2.63 3.53
N ARG A 64 -5.91 2.75 3.05
CA ARG A 64 -7.11 2.27 3.70
C ARG A 64 -7.65 1.06 2.95
N VAL A 65 -7.93 0.02 3.69
CA VAL A 65 -8.56 -1.21 3.23
C VAL A 65 -9.89 -1.35 3.96
N ASP A 66 -10.98 -1.32 3.21
CA ASP A 66 -12.32 -1.63 3.70
C ASP A 66 -12.64 -3.07 3.32
N TYR A 67 -13.15 -3.85 4.26
CA TYR A 67 -13.48 -5.26 4.10
C TYR A 67 -14.78 -5.61 4.81
N ALA A 68 -15.47 -6.64 4.35
CA ALA A 68 -16.58 -7.24 5.07
C ALA A 68 -16.06 -8.45 5.84
N GLU A 69 -16.56 -8.63 7.05
CA GLU A 69 -16.35 -9.81 7.88
C GLU A 69 -17.73 -10.32 8.28
N GLY A 70 -18.21 -11.35 7.57
CA GLY A 70 -19.63 -11.71 7.57
C GLY A 70 -20.50 -10.52 7.12
N ASP A 71 -21.46 -10.13 7.94
CA ASP A 71 -22.40 -9.02 7.65
C ASP A 71 -21.89 -7.64 8.12
N ARG A 72 -20.69 -7.58 8.73
CA ARG A 72 -20.13 -6.32 9.26
C ARG A 72 -19.07 -5.77 8.31
N GLN A 73 -19.23 -4.51 7.93
CA GLN A 73 -18.18 -3.78 7.25
C GLN A 73 -17.17 -3.23 8.27
N ARG A 74 -15.90 -3.48 8.03
CA ARG A 74 -14.76 -3.06 8.85
C ARG A 74 -13.72 -2.35 8.01
N TRP A 75 -12.77 -1.70 8.68
CA TRP A 75 -11.66 -1.02 8.02
C TRP A 75 -10.32 -1.29 8.70
N LEU A 76 -9.28 -1.12 7.89
CA LEU A 76 -7.87 -1.22 8.24
C LEU A 76 -7.14 -0.05 7.59
N THR A 77 -6.32 0.66 8.34
CA THR A 77 -5.44 1.73 7.83
C THR A 77 -3.99 1.36 8.08
N CYS A 78 -3.23 1.22 7.01
CA CYS A 78 -1.79 1.01 7.03
C CYS A 78 -1.07 2.34 6.80
N ARG A 79 -0.06 2.63 7.61
CA ARG A 79 0.83 3.77 7.44
C ARG A 79 2.22 3.28 7.06
N PHE A 80 2.79 3.94 6.06
CA PHE A 80 4.09 3.63 5.49
C PHE A 80 5.10 4.74 5.77
N ASP A 81 6.38 4.41 5.66
CA ASP A 81 7.45 5.39 5.56
C ASP A 81 7.45 6.11 4.20
N ALA A 82 8.54 6.81 3.88
CA ALA A 82 8.71 7.44 2.56
C ALA A 82 8.77 6.42 1.41
N GLY A 83 9.06 5.15 1.70
CA GLY A 83 9.08 4.02 0.77
C GLY A 83 7.83 3.14 0.91
N ALA A 84 7.98 1.83 0.82
CA ALA A 84 6.88 0.86 0.95
C ALA A 84 6.90 0.09 2.29
N THR A 85 7.65 0.56 3.28
CA THR A 85 7.77 -0.13 4.58
C THR A 85 6.59 0.22 5.48
N LEU A 86 5.87 -0.79 5.96
CA LEU A 86 4.79 -0.60 6.94
C LEU A 86 5.37 -0.18 8.30
N VAL A 87 4.92 0.96 8.84
CA VAL A 87 5.39 1.53 10.12
C VAL A 87 4.31 1.62 11.20
N ALA A 88 3.04 1.59 10.81
CA ALA A 88 1.93 1.45 11.73
C ALA A 88 0.72 0.84 11.01
N LEU A 89 -0.14 0.21 11.78
CA LEU A 89 -1.38 -0.40 11.29
C LEU A 89 -2.47 -0.15 12.33
N ALA A 90 -3.62 0.36 11.91
CA ALA A 90 -4.77 0.62 12.75
C ALA A 90 -6.00 -0.07 12.18
N ALA A 91 -6.72 -0.82 13.00
CA ALA A 91 -7.99 -1.44 12.67
C ALA A 91 -9.03 -1.09 13.74
N GLU A 92 -10.29 -1.45 13.51
CA GLU A 92 -11.36 -1.28 14.50
C GLU A 92 -11.07 -2.06 15.78
N GLY A 93 -10.53 -1.35 16.78
CA GLY A 93 -10.21 -1.86 18.12
C GLY A 93 -8.73 -2.18 18.37
N SER A 94 -7.86 -2.12 17.36
CA SER A 94 -6.43 -2.41 17.53
C SER A 94 -5.54 -1.43 16.77
N ASN A 95 -4.50 -0.92 17.43
CA ASN A 95 -3.46 -0.12 16.81
C ASN A 95 -2.12 -0.79 17.05
N LEU A 96 -1.55 -1.35 15.99
CA LEU A 96 -0.26 -2.03 15.99
C LEU A 96 0.82 -1.05 15.53
N SER A 97 1.76 -0.76 16.43
CA SER A 97 2.93 0.07 16.14
C SER A 97 4.13 -0.42 16.94
N GLY A 98 5.34 0.00 16.55
CA GLY A 98 6.57 -0.31 17.27
C GLY A 98 6.81 -1.82 17.42
N PRO A 99 7.01 -2.35 18.65
CA PRO A 99 7.38 -3.76 18.87
C PRO A 99 6.33 -4.77 18.37
N SER A 100 5.04 -4.48 18.53
CA SER A 100 3.96 -5.37 18.08
C SER A 100 3.91 -5.50 16.57
N LEU A 101 4.21 -4.40 15.85
CA LEU A 101 4.32 -4.41 14.40
C LEU A 101 5.56 -5.17 13.93
N TYR A 102 6.68 -5.04 14.65
CA TYR A 102 7.90 -5.80 14.34
C TYR A 102 7.66 -7.31 14.42
N MET A 103 6.96 -7.77 15.47
CA MET A 103 6.56 -9.19 15.59
C MET A 103 5.65 -9.62 14.43
N LEU A 104 4.63 -8.83 14.09
CA LEU A 104 3.75 -9.14 12.96
C LEU A 104 4.53 -9.25 11.65
N LYS A 105 5.46 -8.31 11.40
CA LYS A 105 6.26 -8.33 10.18
C LYS A 105 7.16 -9.56 10.11
N ARG A 106 7.90 -9.82 11.18
CA ARG A 106 8.90 -10.89 11.26
C ARG A 106 8.29 -12.30 11.16
N PHE A 107 7.13 -12.50 11.76
CA PHE A 107 6.53 -13.83 11.90
C PHE A 107 5.36 -14.11 10.95
N TYR A 108 4.72 -13.08 10.39
CA TYR A 108 3.59 -13.24 9.50
C TYR A 108 3.82 -12.67 8.11
N LEU A 109 4.40 -11.47 7.95
CA LEU A 109 4.47 -10.82 6.63
C LEU A 109 5.66 -11.24 5.77
N ASP A 110 6.79 -11.61 6.39
CA ASP A 110 8.00 -12.04 5.66
C ASP A 110 7.99 -13.56 5.34
N THR A 111 6.85 -14.24 5.51
CA THR A 111 6.70 -15.68 5.20
C THR A 111 6.05 -15.88 3.82
N PRO A 112 6.34 -17.01 3.13
CA PRO A 112 5.70 -17.34 1.85
C PRO A 112 4.17 -17.50 1.97
N ASP A 113 3.67 -17.86 3.16
CA ASP A 113 2.23 -18.03 3.42
C ASP A 113 1.47 -16.70 3.34
N ALA A 114 2.07 -15.57 3.70
CA ALA A 114 1.44 -14.25 3.54
C ALA A 114 1.26 -13.84 2.06
N ALA A 115 2.09 -14.36 1.16
CA ALA A 115 1.89 -14.16 -0.28
C ALA A 115 0.80 -15.09 -0.86
N ALA A 116 0.60 -16.26 -0.26
CA ALA A 116 -0.45 -17.21 -0.64
C ALA A 116 -1.84 -16.77 -0.13
N ALA A 117 -1.90 -16.15 1.05
CA ALA A 117 -3.13 -15.66 1.65
C ALA A 117 -3.59 -14.27 1.13
N ASP A 118 -3.03 -13.75 0.02
CA ASP A 118 -3.51 -12.49 -0.56
C ASP A 118 -4.94 -12.67 -1.12
N PRO A 119 -5.95 -12.02 -0.54
CA PRO A 119 -7.34 -12.17 -0.96
C PRO A 119 -7.61 -11.65 -2.38
N ALA A 120 -6.65 -11.00 -3.04
CA ALA A 120 -6.76 -10.63 -4.45
C ALA A 120 -6.41 -11.78 -5.42
N ARG A 121 -6.00 -12.95 -4.94
CA ARG A 121 -5.71 -14.14 -5.76
C ARG A 121 -6.85 -15.17 -5.82
N HIS A 122 -7.93 -14.97 -5.06
CA HIS A 122 -9.08 -15.88 -4.98
C HIS A 122 -10.38 -15.18 -5.39
#